data_AF-A0A382P7X2-F1
#
_entry.id   AF-A0A382P7X2-F1
#
_cell.length_a   1.000
_cell.length_b   1.000
_cell.length_c   1.000
_cell.angle_alpha   90.00
_cell.angle_beta   90.00
_cell.angle_gamma   90.00
#
_symmetry.space_group_name_H-M   'P 1'
#
loop_
_entity.id
_entity.type
_entity.pdbx_description
1 polymer ?
#
loop_
_entity_poly.entity_id
_entity_poly.type
_entity_poly.pdbx_seq_one_letter_code
_entity_poly.pdbx_strand_id
1 'polypeptide(L)'
;GLCDFSGPIQTLLRATFGWSKDNYWFPEVRSIGGAVFVMAFVLYPYVYLLGRTAFVNQARNYDDMARTLGRSPFSVFRETSLPLARPSLIAGSALMLMETLSDFGAVQHLAVDTFTTGVYRTWFALGSPEGAARLASMLLLIMLLVLIVEQRSRGRARYYQITGRTEKKEKIRLKGIQGIFASVVCFIPVLFGFVVPAGYLLVLSLPNWTNVLASKFPAHLWNSFSLALLTSVVATMCALFVVYSLRLTGSRLNRLAVRVVSLGYGLPGSVIAVGVLIPMAWLDHVVDGFARSTFGYSTGLIFTGGLLSLMFAYLVRFMAISLNSVQSSMDALGPRMDEAAKSLGAGIWRRLFVIHIP
;
A
#
# COMPACT_ATOMS: atom_id res chain seq x y z
N GLY A 1 -15.80 -19.66 -9.26
CA GLY A 1 -14.36 -19.40 -9.31
C GLY A 1 -13.73 -20.09 -10.50
N LEU A 2 -12.57 -19.61 -10.97
CA LEU A 2 -11.87 -20.18 -12.14
C LEU A 2 -11.59 -21.68 -12.04
N CYS A 3 -11.25 -22.15 -10.84
CA CYS A 3 -10.98 -23.55 -10.50
C CYS A 3 -12.09 -24.19 -9.65
N ASP A 4 -13.27 -23.57 -9.56
CA ASP A 4 -14.42 -24.24 -8.95
C ASP A 4 -15.02 -25.20 -9.96
N PHE A 5 -15.85 -26.14 -9.49
CA PHE A 5 -16.56 -27.10 -10.33
C PHE A 5 -17.24 -26.44 -11.55
N SER A 6 -17.87 -25.28 -11.37
CA SER A 6 -18.53 -24.50 -12.42
C SER A 6 -17.59 -23.54 -13.18
N GLY A 7 -16.29 -23.62 -12.96
CA GLY A 7 -15.28 -22.78 -13.58
C GLY A 7 -15.17 -23.01 -15.09
N PRO A 8 -14.72 -22.00 -15.86
CA PRO A 8 -14.64 -22.09 -17.32
C PRO A 8 -13.67 -23.17 -17.79
N ILE A 9 -12.54 -23.37 -17.09
CA ILE A 9 -11.54 -24.38 -17.43
C ILE A 9 -12.12 -25.79 -17.27
N GLN A 10 -12.79 -26.04 -16.14
CA GLN A 10 -13.36 -27.35 -15.83
C GLN A 10 -14.56 -27.65 -16.72
N THR A 11 -15.40 -26.65 -16.98
CA THR A 11 -16.52 -26.77 -17.92
C THR A 11 -16.03 -27.07 -19.33
N LEU A 12 -14.95 -26.41 -19.78
CA LEU A 12 -14.33 -26.68 -21.09
C LEU A 12 -13.78 -28.11 -21.14
N LEU A 13 -12.99 -28.55 -20.15
CA LEU A 13 -12.42 -29.91 -20.10
C LEU A 13 -13.49 -31.00 -20.11
N ARG A 14 -14.58 -30.82 -19.36
CA ARG A 14 -15.73 -31.73 -19.36
C ARG A 14 -16.44 -31.74 -20.72
N ALA A 15 -16.60 -30.58 -21.35
CA ALA A 15 -17.24 -30.47 -22.66
C ALA A 15 -16.38 -31.08 -23.78
N THR A 16 -15.05 -30.95 -23.73
CA THR A 16 -14.15 -31.42 -24.78
C THR A 16 -13.80 -32.90 -24.66
N PHE A 17 -13.63 -33.41 -23.43
CA PHE A 17 -13.16 -34.78 -23.20
C PHE A 17 -14.21 -35.72 -22.61
N GLY A 18 -15.44 -35.24 -22.39
CA GLY A 18 -16.52 -36.04 -21.78
C GLY A 18 -16.23 -36.44 -20.32
N TRP A 19 -15.30 -35.75 -19.66
CA TRP A 19 -14.87 -36.07 -18.31
C TRP A 19 -15.96 -35.80 -17.28
N SER A 20 -16.09 -36.69 -16.30
CA SER A 20 -16.83 -36.44 -15.05
C SER A 20 -15.92 -35.89 -13.96
N LYS A 21 -16.50 -35.43 -12.84
CA LYS A 21 -15.78 -34.83 -11.70
C LYS A 21 -14.64 -35.72 -11.18
N ASP A 22 -14.78 -37.03 -11.28
CA ASP A 22 -13.83 -38.00 -10.75
C ASP A 22 -12.62 -38.25 -11.68
N ASN A 23 -12.66 -37.76 -12.92
CA ASN A 23 -11.65 -38.01 -13.93
C ASN A 23 -10.47 -37.03 -13.86
N TYR A 24 -10.58 -35.97 -13.06
CA TYR A 24 -9.56 -34.94 -12.93
C TYR A 24 -9.57 -34.30 -11.54
N TRP A 25 -8.41 -33.89 -11.08
CA TRP A 25 -8.25 -33.19 -9.82
C TRP A 25 -7.81 -31.74 -10.06
N PHE A 26 -8.46 -30.79 -9.41
CA PHE A 26 -8.02 -29.39 -9.34
C PHE A 26 -7.76 -28.98 -7.89
N PRO A 27 -6.72 -28.16 -7.63
CA PRO A 27 -6.50 -27.62 -6.31
C PRO A 27 -7.64 -26.71 -5.89
N GLU A 28 -8.09 -26.84 -4.64
CA GLU A 28 -9.09 -25.96 -4.06
C GLU A 28 -8.50 -24.54 -3.89
N VAL A 29 -8.94 -23.61 -4.73
CA VAL A 29 -8.44 -22.23 -4.70
C VAL A 29 -8.99 -21.46 -3.51
N ARG A 30 -10.18 -21.81 -3.01
CA ARG A 30 -10.78 -21.28 -1.78
C ARG A 30 -10.16 -21.91 -0.54
N SER A 31 -8.86 -21.78 -0.41
CA SER A 31 -8.07 -22.36 0.67
C SER A 31 -6.94 -21.41 1.07
N ILE A 32 -6.31 -21.68 2.22
CA ILE A 32 -5.13 -20.92 2.67
C ILE A 32 -4.01 -21.00 1.62
N GLY A 33 -3.77 -22.17 1.04
CA GLY A 33 -2.75 -22.36 0.00
C GLY A 33 -3.05 -21.57 -1.28
N GLY A 34 -4.32 -21.56 -1.71
CA GLY A 34 -4.78 -20.75 -2.84
C GLY A 34 -4.62 -19.25 -2.58
N ALA A 35 -4.95 -18.79 -1.35
CA ALA A 35 -4.73 -17.41 -0.95
C ALA A 35 -3.24 -17.04 -0.93
N VAL A 36 -2.36 -17.88 -0.38
CA VAL A 36 -0.90 -17.64 -0.42
C VAL A 36 -0.41 -17.53 -1.86
N PHE A 37 -0.85 -18.42 -2.75
CA PHE A 37 -0.47 -18.41 -4.16
C PHE A 37 -0.90 -17.11 -4.87
N VAL A 38 -2.17 -16.74 -4.76
CA VAL A 38 -2.71 -15.54 -5.41
C VAL A 38 -2.07 -14.28 -4.83
N MET A 39 -2.02 -14.16 -3.50
CA MET A 39 -1.46 -12.99 -2.82
C MET A 39 0.04 -12.82 -3.10
N ALA A 40 0.80 -13.91 -3.20
CA ALA A 40 2.22 -13.84 -3.55
C ALA A 40 2.43 -13.20 -4.93
N PHE A 41 1.63 -13.58 -5.94
CA PHE A 41 1.75 -12.98 -7.27
C PHE A 41 1.26 -11.53 -7.34
N VAL A 42 0.17 -11.22 -6.63
CA VAL A 42 -0.39 -9.86 -6.58
C VAL A 42 0.54 -8.90 -5.85
N LEU A 43 1.15 -9.32 -4.74
CA LEU A 43 1.97 -8.47 -3.87
C LEU A 43 3.48 -8.56 -4.14
N TYR A 44 3.93 -9.46 -5.02
CA TYR A 44 5.32 -9.55 -5.49
C TYR A 44 5.94 -8.21 -5.92
N PRO A 45 5.22 -7.29 -6.62
CA PRO A 45 5.81 -6.04 -7.08
C PRO A 45 6.42 -5.17 -5.97
N TYR A 46 5.89 -5.21 -4.75
CA TYR A 46 6.43 -4.44 -3.62
C TYR A 46 7.85 -4.85 -3.26
N VAL A 47 8.11 -6.16 -3.19
CA VAL A 47 9.44 -6.72 -2.91
C VAL A 47 10.36 -6.50 -4.11
N TYR A 48 9.85 -6.74 -5.32
CA TYR A 48 10.61 -6.60 -6.55
C TYR A 48 11.07 -5.17 -6.81
N LEU A 49 10.21 -4.17 -6.68
CA LEU A 49 10.57 -2.78 -6.97
C LEU A 49 11.63 -2.26 -6.00
N LEU A 50 11.49 -2.54 -4.69
CA LEU A 50 12.49 -2.15 -3.69
C LEU A 50 13.79 -2.95 -3.81
N GLY A 51 13.70 -4.24 -4.15
CA GLY A 51 14.88 -5.04 -4.48
C GLY A 51 15.61 -4.51 -5.71
N ARG A 52 14.86 -4.21 -6.78
CA ARG A 52 15.40 -3.68 -8.04
C ARG A 52 16.11 -2.35 -7.84
N THR A 53 15.51 -1.40 -7.11
CA THR A 53 16.17 -0.12 -6.83
C THR A 53 17.46 -0.33 -6.04
N ALA A 54 17.49 -1.27 -5.09
CA ALA A 54 18.70 -1.63 -4.38
C ALA A 54 19.77 -2.20 -5.32
N PHE A 55 19.43 -3.17 -6.16
CA PHE A 55 20.39 -3.80 -7.09
C PHE A 55 20.90 -2.83 -8.18
N VAL A 56 20.06 -1.91 -8.65
CA VAL A 56 20.44 -0.90 -9.66
C VAL A 56 21.35 0.16 -9.06
N ASN A 57 21.14 0.52 -7.79
CA ASN A 57 21.90 1.59 -7.11
C ASN A 57 23.16 1.08 -6.39
N GLN A 58 23.49 -0.21 -6.47
CA GLN A 58 24.75 -0.75 -5.95
C GLN A 58 25.94 -0.25 -6.79
N ALA A 59 27.00 0.20 -6.12
CA ALA A 59 28.20 0.74 -6.78
C ALA A 59 28.93 -0.37 -7.58
N ARG A 60 29.24 -0.06 -8.85
CA ARG A 60 29.93 -0.93 -9.82
C ARG A 60 31.23 -1.56 -9.29
N ASN A 61 31.96 -0.82 -8.46
CA ASN A 61 33.29 -1.20 -7.99
C ASN A 61 33.33 -2.55 -7.27
N TYR A 62 32.28 -2.93 -6.53
CA TYR A 62 32.27 -4.20 -5.78
C TYR A 62 32.20 -5.42 -6.70
N ASP A 63 31.40 -5.34 -7.77
CA ASP A 63 31.22 -6.45 -8.71
C ASP A 63 32.46 -6.64 -9.59
N ASP A 64 33.05 -5.54 -10.06
CA ASP A 64 34.25 -5.58 -10.92
C ASP A 64 35.49 -6.03 -10.13
N MET A 65 35.65 -5.62 -8.87
CA MET A 65 36.73 -6.11 -7.99
C MET A 65 36.62 -7.61 -7.70
N ALA A 66 35.40 -8.10 -7.43
CA ALA A 66 35.20 -9.52 -7.14
C ALA A 66 35.46 -10.42 -8.37
N ARG A 67 35.17 -9.92 -9.58
CA ARG A 67 35.51 -10.61 -10.85
C ARG A 67 37.02 -10.67 -11.10
N THR A 68 37.74 -9.59 -10.81
CA THR A 68 39.21 -9.57 -10.91
C THR A 68 39.88 -10.56 -9.95
N LEU A 69 39.22 -10.87 -8.82
CA LEU A 69 39.63 -11.92 -7.87
C LEU A 69 39.21 -13.35 -8.27
N GLY A 70 38.73 -13.55 -9.51
CA GLY A 70 38.36 -14.87 -10.04
C GLY A 70 37.05 -15.45 -9.49
N ARG A 71 36.21 -14.64 -8.82
CA ARG A 71 34.92 -15.12 -8.29
C ARG A 71 33.87 -15.24 -9.40
N SER A 72 33.08 -16.31 -9.33
CA SER A 72 31.97 -16.53 -10.26
C SER A 72 30.83 -15.52 -10.04
N PRO A 73 30.05 -15.15 -11.08
CA PRO A 73 28.94 -14.20 -10.95
C PRO A 73 27.92 -14.56 -9.86
N PHE A 74 27.68 -15.86 -9.64
CA PHE A 74 26.77 -16.33 -8.60
C PHE A 74 27.36 -16.15 -7.18
N SER A 75 28.66 -16.35 -7.01
CA SER A 75 29.37 -16.08 -5.75
C SER A 75 29.25 -14.60 -5.38
N VAL A 76 29.52 -13.70 -6.33
CA VAL A 76 29.41 -12.24 -6.14
C VAL A 76 27.98 -11.84 -5.78
N PHE A 77 26.99 -12.39 -6.50
CA PHE A 77 25.58 -12.13 -6.19
C PHE A 77 25.21 -12.55 -4.76
N ARG A 78 25.57 -13.76 -4.34
CA ARG A 78 25.20 -14.31 -3.04
C ARG A 78 25.95 -13.67 -1.87
N GLU A 79 27.23 -13.36 -2.05
CA GLU A 79 28.12 -12.90 -0.98
C GLU A 79 28.20 -11.38 -0.88
N THR A 80 27.86 -10.65 -1.94
CA THR A 80 27.95 -9.19 -1.97
C THR A 80 26.62 -8.54 -2.31
N SER A 81 26.06 -8.81 -3.50
CA SER A 81 24.88 -8.08 -3.96
C SER A 81 23.62 -8.34 -3.12
N LEU A 82 23.40 -9.59 -2.70
CA LEU A 82 22.23 -10.01 -1.92
C LEU A 82 22.26 -9.48 -0.47
N PRO A 83 23.37 -9.59 0.29
CA PRO A 83 23.49 -8.96 1.61
C PRO A 83 23.30 -7.43 1.57
N LEU A 84 23.84 -6.76 0.55
CA LEU A 84 23.66 -5.31 0.36
C LEU A 84 22.21 -4.93 0.02
N ALA A 85 21.47 -5.79 -0.69
CA ALA A 85 20.06 -5.58 -1.00
C ALA A 85 19.11 -5.96 0.15
N ARG A 86 19.58 -6.71 1.16
CA ARG A 86 18.76 -7.24 2.26
C ARG A 86 17.88 -6.18 2.94
N PRO A 87 18.36 -4.97 3.30
CA PRO A 87 17.49 -3.96 3.94
C PRO A 87 16.30 -3.56 3.08
N SER A 88 16.49 -3.43 1.76
CA SER A 88 15.43 -3.08 0.82
C SER A 88 14.46 -4.24 0.57
N LEU A 89 14.96 -5.48 0.54
CA LEU A 89 14.13 -6.68 0.45
C LEU A 89 13.26 -6.85 1.70
N ILE A 90 13.80 -6.59 2.89
CA ILE A 90 13.04 -6.62 4.15
C ILE A 90 11.99 -5.51 4.17
N ALA A 91 12.35 -4.30 3.73
CA ALA A 91 11.40 -3.21 3.58
C ALA A 91 10.23 -3.57 2.64
N GLY A 92 10.52 -4.16 1.48
CA GLY A 92 9.49 -4.62 0.55
C GLY A 92 8.65 -5.76 1.10
N SER A 93 9.26 -6.69 1.84
CA SER A 93 8.56 -7.78 2.50
C SER A 93 7.63 -7.27 3.60
N ALA A 94 8.05 -6.25 4.35
CA ALA A 94 7.21 -5.62 5.36
C ALA A 94 6.02 -4.87 4.76
N LEU A 95 6.21 -4.16 3.63
CA LEU A 95 5.10 -3.57 2.88
C LEU A 95 4.13 -4.65 2.40
N MET A 96 4.64 -5.72 1.79
CA MET A 96 3.83 -6.88 1.38
C MET A 96 3.03 -7.47 2.55
N LEU A 97 3.65 -7.61 3.74
CA LEU A 97 2.96 -8.08 4.95
C LEU A 97 1.84 -7.12 5.40
N MET A 98 2.10 -5.81 5.37
CA MET A 98 1.08 -4.80 5.73
C MET A 98 -0.11 -4.84 4.77
N GLU A 99 0.14 -4.95 3.45
CA GLU A 99 -0.93 -5.09 2.46
C GLU A 99 -1.71 -6.39 2.65
N THR A 100 -1.01 -7.51 2.92
CA THR A 100 -1.65 -8.81 3.17
C THR A 100 -2.54 -8.76 4.40
N LEU A 101 -2.07 -8.17 5.50
CA LEU A 101 -2.84 -8.02 6.74
C LEU A 101 -4.01 -7.03 6.56
N SER A 102 -3.88 -6.06 5.67
CA SER A 102 -4.94 -5.09 5.35
C SER A 102 -5.95 -5.62 4.32
N ASP A 103 -5.68 -6.73 3.64
CA ASP A 103 -6.56 -7.22 2.58
C ASP A 103 -7.85 -7.80 3.17
N PHE A 104 -8.96 -7.34 2.61
CA PHE A 104 -10.29 -7.85 2.93
C PHE A 104 -10.91 -8.57 1.73
N GLY A 105 -10.86 -7.95 0.55
CA GLY A 105 -11.62 -8.41 -0.61
C GLY A 105 -11.13 -9.75 -1.15
N ALA A 106 -9.82 -9.93 -1.33
CA ALA A 106 -9.29 -11.16 -1.90
C ALA A 106 -9.46 -12.33 -0.94
N VAL A 107 -9.14 -12.14 0.34
CA VAL A 107 -9.28 -13.18 1.37
C VAL A 107 -10.74 -13.54 1.64
N GLN A 108 -11.66 -12.57 1.65
CA GLN A 108 -13.09 -12.85 1.75
C GLN A 108 -13.60 -13.59 0.52
N HIS A 109 -13.17 -13.21 -0.69
CA HIS A 109 -13.54 -13.90 -1.92
C HIS A 109 -13.06 -15.36 -1.92
N LEU A 110 -11.86 -15.62 -1.40
CA LEU A 110 -11.31 -16.96 -1.24
C LEU A 110 -11.84 -17.70 0.00
N ALA A 111 -12.72 -17.08 0.79
CA ALA A 111 -13.26 -17.58 2.05
C ALA A 111 -12.19 -18.07 3.03
N VAL A 112 -11.14 -17.26 3.19
CA VAL A 112 -10.15 -17.45 4.23
C VAL A 112 -10.49 -16.57 5.42
N ASP A 113 -10.62 -17.18 6.59
CA ASP A 113 -10.81 -16.45 7.84
C ASP A 113 -9.51 -15.74 8.25
N THR A 114 -9.57 -14.42 8.38
CA THR A 114 -8.47 -13.56 8.79
C THR A 114 -8.95 -12.60 9.88
N PHE A 115 -8.02 -11.91 10.55
CA PHE A 115 -8.40 -10.85 11.49
C PHE A 115 -9.25 -9.78 10.81
N THR A 116 -8.94 -9.42 9.56
CA THR A 116 -9.67 -8.40 8.80
C THR A 116 -11.10 -8.83 8.52
N THR A 117 -11.32 -10.06 8.03
CA THR A 117 -12.70 -10.58 7.83
C THR A 117 -13.43 -10.79 9.15
N GLY A 118 -12.72 -11.18 10.21
CA GLY A 118 -13.24 -11.30 11.57
C GLY A 118 -13.77 -9.98 12.13
N VAL A 119 -13.04 -8.86 11.96
CA VAL A 119 -13.50 -7.53 12.40
C VAL A 119 -14.83 -7.17 11.72
N TYR A 120 -14.93 -7.34 10.40
CA TYR A 120 -16.16 -7.07 9.65
C TYR A 120 -17.32 -7.97 10.09
N ARG A 121 -17.06 -9.28 10.25
CA ARG A 121 -18.09 -10.24 10.68
C ARG A 121 -18.60 -9.92 12.08
N THR A 122 -17.71 -9.64 13.03
CA THR A 122 -18.11 -9.31 14.40
C THR A 122 -18.89 -8.00 14.47
N TRP A 123 -18.53 -7.02 13.65
CA TRP A 123 -19.27 -5.76 13.59
C TRP A 123 -20.65 -5.94 12.95
N PHE A 124 -20.71 -6.40 11.71
CA PHE A 124 -21.94 -6.36 10.91
C PHE A 124 -22.81 -7.60 11.07
N ALA A 125 -22.23 -8.79 11.19
CA ALA A 125 -23.01 -10.02 11.29
C ALA A 125 -23.39 -10.35 12.74
N LEU A 126 -22.52 -10.05 13.71
CA LEU A 126 -22.79 -10.29 15.14
C LEU A 126 -23.30 -9.05 15.88
N GLY A 127 -23.33 -7.88 15.24
CA GLY A 127 -23.82 -6.64 15.85
C GLY A 127 -23.01 -6.18 17.06
N SER A 128 -21.72 -6.52 17.14
CA SER A 128 -20.85 -6.20 18.28
C SER A 128 -19.68 -5.29 17.88
N PRO A 129 -19.87 -3.95 17.92
CA PRO A 129 -18.80 -2.98 17.68
C PRO A 129 -17.65 -3.14 18.68
N GLU A 130 -17.95 -3.49 19.94
CA GLU A 130 -16.94 -3.73 20.97
C GLU A 130 -16.07 -4.95 20.64
N GLY A 131 -16.68 -6.06 20.21
CA GLY A 131 -15.94 -7.26 19.80
C GLY A 131 -15.06 -6.97 18.58
N ALA A 132 -15.58 -6.21 17.62
CA ALA A 132 -14.82 -5.76 16.46
C ALA A 132 -13.66 -4.84 16.86
N ALA A 133 -13.83 -3.98 17.86
CA ALA A 133 -12.76 -3.14 18.40
C ALA A 133 -11.63 -3.94 19.06
N ARG A 134 -11.96 -5.04 19.77
CA ARG A 134 -10.96 -5.96 20.33
C ARG A 134 -10.15 -6.67 19.23
N LEU A 135 -10.80 -7.14 18.18
CA LEU A 135 -10.11 -7.74 17.04
C LEU A 135 -9.26 -6.71 16.28
N ALA A 136 -9.78 -5.49 16.10
CA ALA A 136 -9.08 -4.40 15.44
C ALA A 136 -7.84 -3.95 16.22
N SER A 137 -7.90 -3.91 17.56
CA SER A 137 -6.75 -3.56 18.40
C SER A 137 -5.67 -4.65 18.38
N MET A 138 -6.05 -5.93 18.33
CA MET A 138 -5.11 -7.04 18.12
C MET A 138 -4.40 -6.93 16.76
N LEU A 139 -5.15 -6.65 15.70
CA LEU A 139 -4.59 -6.48 14.36
C LEU A 139 -3.64 -5.27 14.29
N LEU A 140 -4.02 -4.16 14.94
CA LEU A 140 -3.16 -2.98 15.10
C LEU A 140 -1.85 -3.32 15.82
N LEU A 141 -1.90 -4.12 16.89
CA LEU A 141 -0.72 -4.56 17.63
C LEU A 141 0.22 -5.38 16.74
N ILE A 142 -0.33 -6.32 15.95
CA ILE A 142 0.46 -7.13 15.00
C ILE A 142 1.15 -6.23 13.98
N MET A 143 0.47 -5.22 13.47
CA MET A 143 1.05 -4.31 12.48
C MET A 143 2.12 -3.39 13.08
N LEU A 144 1.92 -2.90 14.30
CA LEU A 144 2.95 -2.18 15.03
C LEU A 144 4.18 -3.07 15.26
N LEU A 145 4.00 -4.35 15.57
CA LEU A 145 5.10 -5.30 15.70
C LEU A 145 5.85 -5.47 14.37
N VAL A 146 5.14 -5.66 13.25
CA VAL A 146 5.74 -5.76 11.92
C VAL A 146 6.55 -4.49 11.59
N LEU A 147 5.99 -3.30 11.85
CA LEU A 147 6.66 -2.02 11.65
C LEU A 147 7.91 -1.87 12.52
N ILE A 148 7.86 -2.27 13.79
CA ILE A 148 9.01 -2.19 14.70
C ILE A 148 10.10 -3.16 14.26
N VAL A 149 9.75 -4.40 13.89
CA VAL A 149 10.70 -5.41 13.39
C VAL A 149 11.36 -4.92 12.11
N GLU A 150 10.57 -4.38 11.19
CA GLU A 150 11.03 -3.76 9.96
C GLU A 150 12.03 -2.62 10.27
N GLN A 151 11.66 -1.65 11.12
CA GLN A 151 12.50 -0.47 11.40
C GLN A 151 13.81 -0.86 12.08
N ARG A 152 13.76 -1.82 13.01
CA ARG A 152 14.96 -2.36 13.66
C ARG A 152 15.83 -3.13 12.67
N SER A 153 15.20 -3.90 11.78
CA SER A 153 15.91 -4.67 10.76
C SER A 153 16.54 -3.79 9.67
N ARG A 154 16.03 -2.57 9.43
CA ARG A 154 16.71 -1.60 8.56
C ARG A 154 18.03 -1.10 9.18
N GLY A 155 18.19 -1.15 10.51
CA GLY A 155 19.45 -0.88 11.21
C GLY A 155 20.15 0.43 10.84
N ARG A 156 21.42 0.60 11.25
CA ARG A 156 22.29 1.71 10.81
C ARG A 156 22.73 1.59 9.35
N ALA A 157 22.11 0.71 8.56
CA ALA A 157 22.36 0.54 7.12
C ALA A 157 21.78 1.71 6.30
N ARG A 158 21.98 2.95 6.78
CA ARG A 158 22.22 4.10 5.91
C ARG A 158 23.51 3.81 5.17
N TYR A 159 23.44 2.92 4.19
CA TYR A 159 24.42 2.90 3.12
C TYR A 159 24.28 4.27 2.47
N TYR A 160 25.19 5.15 2.86
CA TYR A 160 25.44 6.40 2.18
C TYR A 160 25.48 6.06 0.70
N GLN A 161 24.47 6.53 -0.04
CA GLN A 161 24.67 6.79 -1.46
C GLN A 161 25.85 7.75 -1.49
N ILE A 162 27.04 7.21 -1.74
CA ILE A 162 28.18 8.03 -2.11
C ILE A 162 27.68 8.76 -3.35
N THR A 163 27.44 10.05 -3.19
CA THR A 163 27.10 11.05 -4.20
C THR A 163 28.27 11.25 -5.16
N GLY A 164 28.89 10.15 -5.60
CA GLY A 164 29.83 10.09 -6.69
C GLY A 164 29.13 9.37 -7.83
N ARG A 165 29.17 9.98 -9.02
CA ARG A 165 28.67 9.45 -10.31
C ARG A 165 28.65 7.91 -10.31
N THR A 166 27.49 7.32 -10.02
CA THR A 166 27.25 5.91 -10.29
C THR A 166 27.25 5.74 -11.80
N GLU A 167 28.36 5.27 -12.36
CA GLU A 167 28.36 4.78 -13.72
C GLU A 167 27.25 3.74 -13.87
N LYS A 168 26.37 3.94 -14.86
CA LYS A 168 25.27 3.02 -15.12
C LYS A 168 25.85 1.64 -15.42
N LYS A 169 25.47 0.64 -14.61
CA LYS A 169 25.81 -0.78 -14.83
C LYS A 169 25.44 -1.16 -16.27
N GLU A 170 26.40 -1.66 -17.05
CA GLU A 170 26.11 -2.19 -18.39
C GLU A 170 25.17 -3.40 -18.25
N LYS A 171 24.07 -3.36 -18.99
CA LYS A 171 23.06 -4.44 -18.95
C LYS A 171 23.62 -5.66 -19.67
N ILE A 172 23.55 -6.83 -19.03
CA ILE A 172 23.83 -8.11 -19.68
C ILE A 172 22.75 -8.31 -20.76
N ARG A 173 23.17 -8.37 -22.04
CA ARG A 173 22.26 -8.63 -23.17
C ARG A 173 22.06 -10.14 -23.30
N LEU A 174 20.89 -10.63 -22.91
CA LEU A 174 20.47 -12.00 -23.16
C LEU A 174 20.08 -12.15 -24.64
N LYS A 175 20.57 -13.19 -25.33
CA LYS A 175 20.26 -13.47 -26.74
C LYS A 175 19.55 -14.82 -26.88
N GLY A 176 18.68 -14.94 -27.89
CA GLY A 176 18.01 -16.20 -28.25
C GLY A 176 17.10 -16.76 -27.15
N ILE A 177 17.20 -18.07 -26.92
CA ILE A 177 16.35 -18.83 -25.98
C ILE A 177 16.45 -18.30 -24.55
N GLN A 178 17.64 -17.87 -24.11
CA GLN A 178 17.83 -17.30 -22.78
C GLN A 178 17.05 -16.01 -22.57
N GLY A 179 16.93 -15.19 -23.62
CA GLY A 179 16.11 -13.97 -23.60
C GLY A 179 14.62 -14.29 -23.49
N ILE A 180 14.14 -15.26 -24.30
CA ILE A 180 12.75 -15.72 -24.27
C ILE A 180 12.40 -16.28 -22.89
N PHE A 181 13.26 -17.15 -22.33
CA PHE A 181 13.04 -17.74 -21.02
C PHE A 181 12.95 -16.66 -19.92
N ALA A 182 13.88 -15.69 -19.90
CA ALA A 182 13.83 -14.58 -18.96
C ALA A 182 12.56 -13.73 -19.12
N SER A 183 12.13 -13.46 -20.36
CA SER A 183 10.89 -12.74 -20.64
C SER A 183 9.67 -13.48 -20.13
N VAL A 184 9.57 -14.81 -20.35
CA VAL A 184 8.46 -15.63 -19.85
C VAL A 184 8.44 -15.61 -18.32
N VAL A 185 9.58 -15.83 -17.67
CA VAL A 185 9.67 -15.81 -16.19
C VAL A 185 9.25 -14.45 -15.62
N CYS A 186 9.68 -13.35 -16.24
CA CYS A 186 9.26 -12.00 -15.83
C CYS A 186 7.79 -11.71 -16.11
N PHE A 187 7.19 -12.39 -17.09
CA PHE A 187 5.78 -12.24 -17.43
C PHE A 187 4.85 -13.04 -16.51
N ILE A 188 5.30 -14.17 -15.94
CA ILE A 188 4.51 -15.02 -15.04
C ILE A 188 3.84 -14.21 -13.91
N PRO A 189 4.55 -13.36 -13.14
CA PRO A 189 3.90 -12.59 -12.08
C PRO A 189 2.85 -11.60 -12.58
N VAL A 190 3.05 -11.00 -13.76
CA VAL A 190 2.06 -10.09 -14.38
C VAL A 190 0.83 -10.85 -14.84
N LEU A 191 1.05 -12.03 -15.44
CA LEU A 191 -0.02 -12.89 -15.90
C LEU A 191 -0.92 -13.34 -14.74
N PHE A 192 -0.34 -13.91 -13.69
CA PHE A 192 -1.12 -14.44 -12.56
C PHE A 192 -1.55 -13.38 -11.54
N GLY A 193 -0.77 -12.31 -11.37
CA GLY A 193 -1.07 -11.24 -10.41
C GLY A 193 -2.06 -10.19 -10.94
N PHE A 194 -2.17 -10.02 -12.26
CA PHE A 194 -3.04 -8.99 -12.85
C PHE A 194 -3.92 -9.52 -13.98
N VAL A 195 -3.33 -10.09 -15.04
CA VAL A 195 -4.07 -10.42 -16.27
C VAL A 195 -5.17 -11.45 -16.02
N VAL A 196 -4.86 -12.53 -15.31
CA VAL A 196 -5.84 -13.59 -14.99
C VAL A 196 -6.94 -13.10 -14.05
N PRO A 197 -6.65 -12.46 -12.89
CA PRO A 197 -7.70 -11.94 -12.01
C PRO A 197 -8.55 -10.84 -12.67
N ALA A 198 -7.93 -9.87 -13.34
CA ALA A 198 -8.65 -8.78 -14.00
C ALA A 198 -9.49 -9.28 -15.17
N GLY A 199 -8.96 -10.20 -15.98
CA GLY A 199 -9.70 -10.83 -17.07
C GLY A 199 -10.92 -11.60 -16.56
N TYR A 200 -10.79 -12.32 -15.46
CA TYR A 200 -11.92 -13.02 -14.83
C TYR A 200 -13.01 -12.06 -14.36
N LEU A 201 -12.63 -10.99 -13.66
CA LEU A 201 -13.60 -9.97 -13.21
C LEU A 201 -14.27 -9.28 -14.39
N LEU A 202 -13.55 -9.04 -15.49
CA LEU A 202 -14.09 -8.44 -16.71
C LEU A 202 -15.12 -9.38 -17.37
N VAL A 203 -14.83 -10.68 -17.49
CA VAL A 203 -15.78 -11.67 -18.02
C VAL A 203 -17.05 -11.75 -17.17
N LEU A 204 -16.94 -11.67 -15.85
CA LEU A 204 -18.10 -11.64 -14.95
C LEU A 204 -18.93 -10.34 -15.07
N SER A 205 -18.27 -9.22 -15.40
CA SER A 205 -18.89 -7.90 -15.45
C SER A 205 -19.60 -7.62 -16.79
N LEU A 206 -19.03 -8.09 -17.91
CA LEU A 206 -19.52 -7.80 -19.26
C LEU A 206 -21.02 -8.08 -19.48
N PRO A 207 -21.60 -9.21 -19.02
CA PRO A 207 -23.02 -9.49 -19.26
C PRO A 207 -23.99 -8.49 -18.61
N ASN A 208 -23.55 -7.78 -17.57
CA ASN A 208 -24.42 -6.92 -16.74
C ASN A 208 -24.15 -5.42 -16.94
N TRP A 209 -23.34 -5.02 -17.93
CA TRP A 209 -22.84 -3.64 -18.04
C TRP A 209 -23.96 -2.60 -18.21
N THR A 210 -25.01 -2.90 -18.98
CA THR A 210 -26.16 -2.01 -19.19
C THR A 210 -26.95 -1.79 -17.89
N ASN A 211 -27.21 -2.87 -17.15
CA ASN A 211 -27.88 -2.82 -15.85
C ASN A 211 -27.07 -2.03 -14.83
N VAL A 212 -25.74 -2.15 -14.87
CA VAL A 212 -24.84 -1.37 -14.01
C VAL A 212 -24.93 0.12 -14.34
N LEU A 213 -24.88 0.54 -15.60
CA LEU A 213 -25.00 1.96 -15.96
C LEU A 213 -26.37 2.56 -15.64
N ALA A 214 -27.45 1.79 -15.78
CA ALA A 214 -28.80 2.23 -15.43
C ALA A 214 -29.06 2.28 -13.91
N SER A 215 -28.19 1.65 -13.10
CA SER A 215 -28.31 1.63 -11.63
C SER A 215 -27.74 2.89 -10.96
N LYS A 216 -27.68 2.91 -9.63
CA LYS A 216 -27.01 3.97 -8.85
C LYS A 216 -25.48 3.97 -8.99
N PHE A 217 -24.90 3.01 -9.71
CA PHE A 217 -23.45 2.85 -9.84
C PHE A 217 -22.72 4.12 -10.33
N PRO A 218 -23.18 4.87 -11.36
CA PRO A 218 -22.51 6.10 -11.78
C PRO A 218 -22.45 7.15 -10.67
N ALA A 219 -23.50 7.26 -9.85
CA ALA A 219 -23.51 8.16 -8.69
C ALA A 219 -22.50 7.70 -7.62
N HIS A 220 -22.41 6.41 -7.34
CA HIS A 220 -21.40 5.86 -6.41
C HIS A 220 -19.97 6.06 -6.91
N LEU A 221 -19.75 5.91 -8.22
CA LEU A 221 -18.47 6.19 -8.88
C LEU A 221 -18.08 7.67 -8.68
N TRP A 222 -19.02 8.59 -8.92
CA TRP A 222 -18.79 10.02 -8.74
C TRP A 222 -18.53 10.42 -7.29
N ASN A 223 -19.29 9.86 -6.35
CA ASN A 223 -19.07 10.09 -4.91
C ASN A 223 -17.69 9.60 -4.46
N SER A 224 -17.27 8.43 -4.96
CA SER A 224 -15.95 7.87 -4.63
C SER A 224 -14.82 8.70 -5.24
N PHE A 225 -14.98 9.13 -6.49
CA PHE A 225 -14.00 9.97 -7.19
C PHE A 225 -13.88 11.35 -6.55
N SER A 226 -15.00 12.02 -6.26
CA SER A 226 -15.02 13.36 -5.66
C SER A 226 -14.43 13.34 -4.23
N LEU A 227 -14.76 12.33 -3.43
CA LEU A 227 -14.16 12.13 -2.11
C LEU A 227 -12.65 11.90 -2.18
N ALA A 228 -12.19 11.05 -3.11
CA ALA A 228 -10.76 10.80 -3.30
C ALA A 228 -10.01 12.07 -3.74
N LEU A 229 -10.58 12.83 -4.68
CA LEU A 229 -10.02 14.09 -5.15
C LEU A 229 -9.89 15.11 -4.01
N LEU A 230 -10.98 15.35 -3.26
CA LEU A 230 -10.98 16.27 -2.13
C LEU A 230 -9.95 15.86 -1.08
N THR A 231 -9.95 14.58 -0.69
CA THR A 231 -9.00 14.05 0.30
C THR A 231 -7.55 14.19 -0.19
N SER A 232 -7.26 13.96 -1.47
CA SER A 232 -5.91 14.11 -2.02
C SER A 232 -5.37 15.54 -1.94
N VAL A 233 -6.23 16.54 -2.18
CA VAL A 233 -5.89 17.96 -2.06
C VAL A 233 -5.57 18.30 -0.61
N VAL A 234 -6.48 17.92 0.31
CA VAL A 234 -6.30 18.16 1.75
C VAL A 234 -5.05 17.45 2.28
N ALA A 235 -4.85 16.18 1.92
CA ALA A 235 -3.68 15.40 2.32
C ALA A 235 -2.38 16.05 1.84
N THR A 236 -2.35 16.54 0.60
CA THR A 236 -1.16 17.20 0.03
C THR A 236 -0.88 18.53 0.72
N MET A 237 -1.91 19.33 1.01
CA MET A 237 -1.77 20.58 1.77
C MET A 237 -1.25 20.34 3.19
N CYS A 238 -1.83 19.37 3.90
CA CYS A 238 -1.37 18.98 5.23
C CYS A 238 0.06 18.43 5.20
N ALA A 239 0.40 17.60 4.21
CA ALA A 239 1.74 17.05 4.04
C ALA A 239 2.77 18.16 3.78
N LEU A 240 2.47 19.10 2.89
CA LEU A 240 3.29 20.28 2.63
C LEU A 240 3.53 21.09 3.92
N PHE A 241 2.49 21.35 4.68
CA PHE A 241 2.59 22.08 5.94
C PHE A 241 3.49 21.36 6.96
N VAL A 242 3.26 20.06 7.18
CA VAL A 242 4.01 19.27 8.17
C VAL A 242 5.48 19.11 7.76
N VAL A 243 5.76 18.78 6.50
CA VAL A 243 7.13 18.61 5.98
C VAL A 243 7.88 19.95 6.01
N TYR A 244 7.25 21.03 5.57
CA TYR A 244 7.88 22.36 5.59
C TYR A 244 8.14 22.84 7.02
N SER A 245 7.21 22.61 7.94
CA SER A 245 7.40 22.88 9.38
C SER A 245 8.57 22.07 9.98
N LEU A 246 8.70 20.80 9.59
CA LEU A 246 9.83 19.95 9.98
C LEU A 246 11.15 20.50 9.43
N ARG A 247 11.18 21.00 8.19
CA ARG A 247 12.37 21.59 7.56
C ARG A 247 12.83 22.88 8.25
N LEU A 248 11.89 23.71 8.70
CA LEU A 248 12.21 25.00 9.34
C LEU A 248 12.69 24.86 10.78
N THR A 249 12.03 24.03 11.59
CA THR A 249 12.28 23.96 13.04
C THR A 249 13.06 22.72 13.46
N GLY A 250 12.96 21.61 12.71
CA GLY A 250 13.57 20.33 13.07
C GLY A 250 13.10 19.76 14.41
N SER A 251 11.99 20.26 14.98
CA SER A 251 11.58 19.98 16.36
C SER A 251 11.28 18.49 16.58
N ARG A 252 11.50 18.01 17.82
CA ARG A 252 11.17 16.62 18.20
C ARG A 252 9.69 16.32 18.01
N LEU A 253 8.83 17.31 18.29
CA LEU A 253 7.39 17.19 18.14
C LEU A 253 6.98 17.00 16.68
N ASN A 254 7.54 17.78 15.74
CA ASN A 254 7.26 17.61 14.31
C ASN A 254 7.73 16.25 13.80
N ARG A 255 8.88 15.77 14.27
CA ARG A 255 9.39 14.44 13.91
C ARG A 255 8.50 13.32 14.44
N LEU A 256 7.96 13.48 15.64
CA LEU A 256 6.98 12.54 16.20
C LEU A 256 5.67 12.59 15.41
N ALA A 257 5.18 13.78 15.07
CA ALA A 257 3.96 13.95 14.29
C ALA A 257 4.07 13.26 12.92
N VAL A 258 5.15 13.49 12.17
CA VAL A 258 5.40 12.78 10.91
C VAL A 258 5.40 11.27 11.13
N ARG A 259 6.10 10.77 12.16
CA ARG A 259 6.14 9.34 12.44
C ARG A 259 4.74 8.76 12.71
N VAL A 260 3.93 9.43 13.54
CA VAL A 260 2.57 8.99 13.87
C VAL A 260 1.69 8.95 12.63
N VAL A 261 1.74 10.01 11.81
CA VAL A 261 0.95 10.07 10.57
C VAL A 261 1.40 9.00 9.57
N SER A 262 2.70 8.72 9.47
CA SER A 262 3.24 7.67 8.61
C SER A 262 2.77 6.26 9.01
N LEU A 263 2.43 6.00 10.28
CA LEU A 263 1.87 4.71 10.71
C LEU A 263 0.52 4.42 10.06
N GLY A 264 -0.22 5.46 9.67
CA GLY A 264 -1.55 5.36 9.05
C GLY A 264 -1.58 4.53 7.77
N TYR A 265 -0.48 4.50 7.00
CA TYR A 265 -0.37 3.68 5.78
C TYR A 265 -0.59 2.19 6.06
N GLY A 266 -0.06 1.70 7.18
CA GLY A 266 -0.14 0.30 7.54
C GLY A 266 -1.49 -0.10 8.13
N LEU A 267 -2.41 0.84 8.40
CA LEU A 267 -3.66 0.55 9.09
C LEU A 267 -4.70 -0.11 8.14
N PRO A 268 -5.29 -1.26 8.49
CA PRO A 268 -6.35 -1.90 7.73
C PRO A 268 -7.58 -1.00 7.67
N GLY A 269 -8.31 -1.05 6.56
CA GLY A 269 -9.58 -0.33 6.44
C GLY A 269 -10.55 -0.66 7.57
N SER A 270 -10.58 -1.90 8.04
CA SER A 270 -11.41 -2.33 9.18
C SER A 270 -11.02 -1.67 10.50
N VAL A 271 -9.71 -1.55 10.79
CA VAL A 271 -9.21 -0.89 12.00
C VAL A 271 -9.46 0.61 11.93
N ILE A 272 -9.25 1.24 10.77
CA ILE A 272 -9.56 2.65 10.57
C ILE A 272 -11.07 2.88 10.74
N ALA A 273 -11.91 2.02 10.17
CA ALA A 273 -13.36 2.14 10.30
C ALA A 273 -13.79 2.10 11.77
N VAL A 274 -13.34 1.10 12.53
CA VAL A 274 -13.61 1.00 13.98
C VAL A 274 -13.07 2.22 14.72
N GLY A 275 -11.80 2.56 14.48
CA GLY A 275 -11.07 3.60 15.21
C GLY A 275 -11.58 5.01 14.91
N VAL A 276 -12.23 5.23 13.76
CA VAL A 276 -12.83 6.52 13.39
C VAL A 276 -14.31 6.56 13.76
N LEU A 277 -15.08 5.51 13.46
CA LEU A 277 -16.53 5.54 13.65
C LEU A 277 -16.93 5.61 15.12
N ILE A 278 -16.26 4.89 16.03
CA ILE A 278 -16.62 4.90 17.45
C ILE A 278 -16.43 6.31 18.05
N PRO A 279 -15.26 6.97 17.90
CA PRO A 279 -15.09 8.34 18.41
C PRO A 279 -15.94 9.37 17.68
N MET A 280 -16.14 9.24 16.37
CA MET A 280 -16.98 10.18 15.61
C MET A 280 -18.45 10.07 16.00
N ALA A 281 -18.97 8.87 16.25
CA ALA A 281 -20.33 8.67 16.75
C ALA A 281 -20.50 9.26 18.14
N TRP A 282 -19.51 9.08 19.03
CA TRP A 282 -19.50 9.74 20.32
C TRP A 282 -19.54 11.26 20.18
N LEU A 283 -18.74 11.83 19.27
CA LEU A 283 -18.70 13.27 19.02
C LEU A 283 -20.05 13.79 18.48
N ASP A 284 -20.69 13.07 17.57
CA ASP A 284 -22.05 13.37 17.09
C ASP A 284 -23.03 13.47 18.26
N HIS A 285 -23.03 12.48 19.16
CA HIS A 285 -23.95 12.48 20.31
C HIS A 285 -23.69 13.62 21.29
N VAL A 286 -22.42 13.98 21.51
CA VAL A 286 -22.05 15.13 22.38
C VAL A 286 -22.50 16.44 21.76
N VAL A 287 -22.25 16.64 20.46
CA VAL A 287 -22.64 17.86 19.76
C VAL A 287 -24.16 17.99 19.66
N ASP A 288 -24.86 16.91 19.32
CA ASP A 288 -26.33 16.90 19.27
C ASP A 288 -26.95 17.12 20.66
N GLY A 289 -26.39 16.51 21.71
CA GLY A 289 -26.82 16.74 23.08
C GLY A 289 -26.67 18.20 23.49
N PHE A 290 -25.51 18.80 23.20
CA PHE A 290 -25.25 20.22 23.47
C PHE A 290 -26.14 21.16 22.65
N ALA A 291 -26.39 20.85 21.39
CA ALA A 291 -27.24 21.66 20.51
C ALA A 291 -28.69 21.64 20.97
N ARG A 292 -29.20 20.46 21.35
CA ARG A 292 -30.54 20.32 21.92
C ARG A 292 -30.67 21.06 23.24
N SER A 293 -29.68 20.95 24.14
CA SER A 293 -29.74 21.60 25.45
C SER A 293 -29.61 23.13 25.38
N THR A 294 -28.84 23.64 24.41
CA THR A 294 -28.51 25.08 24.33
C THR A 294 -29.41 25.83 23.36
N PHE A 295 -29.76 25.22 22.24
CA PHE A 295 -30.45 25.88 21.13
C PHE A 295 -31.80 25.24 20.76
N GLY A 296 -32.19 24.13 21.39
CA GLY A 296 -33.49 23.50 21.19
C GLY A 296 -33.71 22.82 19.84
N TYR A 297 -32.67 22.69 18.99
CA TYR A 297 -32.72 21.95 17.74
C TYR A 297 -31.76 20.76 17.73
N SER A 298 -32.08 19.71 16.97
CA SER A 298 -31.20 18.55 16.78
C SER A 298 -30.27 18.79 15.59
N THR A 299 -28.98 18.60 15.81
CA THR A 299 -27.98 18.59 14.73
C THR A 299 -27.95 17.26 13.99
N GLY A 300 -28.43 16.18 14.61
CA GLY A 300 -28.36 14.83 14.06
C GLY A 300 -26.93 14.32 13.96
N LEU A 301 -26.68 13.40 13.02
CA LEU A 301 -25.39 12.74 12.80
C LEU A 301 -24.56 13.51 11.76
N ILE A 302 -24.02 14.68 12.12
CA ILE A 302 -23.28 15.53 11.19
C ILE A 302 -21.96 14.88 10.75
N PHE A 303 -21.23 14.24 11.68
CA PHE A 303 -19.93 13.65 11.40
C PHE A 303 -20.04 12.26 10.76
N THR A 304 -20.87 11.38 11.33
CA THR A 304 -21.04 10.01 10.85
C THR A 304 -22.03 9.87 9.71
N GLY A 305 -23.04 10.76 9.62
CA GLY A 305 -23.98 10.80 8.51
C GLY A 305 -23.48 11.59 7.29
N GLY A 306 -22.37 12.33 7.44
CA GLY A 306 -21.76 13.15 6.39
C GLY A 306 -20.44 12.61 5.83
N LEU A 307 -19.81 13.39 4.95
CA LEU A 307 -18.53 13.05 4.30
C LEU A 307 -17.31 13.18 5.23
N LEU A 308 -17.46 13.83 6.38
CA LEU A 308 -16.33 14.20 7.25
C LEU A 308 -15.63 12.98 7.85
N SER A 309 -16.38 12.02 8.39
CA SER A 309 -15.80 10.79 8.95
C SER A 309 -15.05 9.96 7.89
N LEU A 310 -15.62 9.85 6.68
CA LEU A 310 -15.00 9.17 5.55
C LEU A 310 -13.74 9.89 5.06
N MET A 311 -13.79 11.21 4.92
CA MET A 311 -12.63 12.02 4.55
C MET A 311 -11.53 11.91 5.59
N PHE A 312 -11.86 11.94 6.89
CA PHE A 312 -10.90 11.74 7.97
C PHE A 312 -10.27 10.35 7.91
N ALA A 313 -11.05 9.29 7.72
CA ALA A 313 -10.55 7.94 7.54
C ALA A 313 -9.59 7.82 6.34
N TYR A 314 -9.92 8.47 5.22
CA TYR A 314 -9.06 8.52 4.04
C TYR A 314 -7.78 9.31 4.32
N LEU A 315 -7.85 10.43 5.04
CA LEU A 315 -6.66 11.16 5.47
C LEU A 315 -5.77 10.28 6.35
N VAL A 316 -6.31 9.58 7.35
CA VAL A 316 -5.53 8.66 8.19
C VAL A 316 -4.79 7.62 7.34
N ARG A 317 -5.44 7.03 6.33
CA ARG A 317 -4.82 6.01 5.47
C ARG A 317 -3.79 6.59 4.48
N PHE A 318 -4.14 7.67 3.78
CA PHE A 318 -3.42 8.14 2.60
C PHE A 318 -2.44 9.29 2.87
N MET A 319 -2.52 9.96 4.03
CA MET A 319 -1.63 11.07 4.37
C MET A 319 -0.15 10.67 4.36
N ALA A 320 0.17 9.45 4.77
CA ALA A 320 1.53 8.93 4.73
C ALA A 320 2.13 8.92 3.31
N ILE A 321 1.31 8.64 2.28
CA ILE A 321 1.75 8.64 0.88
C ILE A 321 2.07 10.07 0.43
N SER A 322 1.20 11.03 0.76
CA SER A 322 1.44 12.45 0.49
C SER A 322 2.69 12.97 1.22
N LEU A 323 2.86 12.63 2.50
CA LEU A 323 4.05 13.00 3.28
C LEU A 323 5.33 12.47 2.66
N ASN A 324 5.38 11.18 2.32
CA ASN A 324 6.59 10.58 1.73
C ASN A 324 6.93 11.20 0.37
N SER A 325 5.92 11.50 -0.44
CA SER A 325 6.11 12.14 -1.75
C SER A 325 6.64 13.56 -1.60
N VAL A 326 6.00 14.39 -0.77
CA VAL A 326 6.42 15.77 -0.51
C VAL A 326 7.80 15.83 0.15
N GLN A 327 8.06 14.95 1.13
CA GLN A 327 9.38 14.85 1.77
C GLN A 327 10.47 14.51 0.76
N SER A 328 10.24 13.52 -0.11
CA SER A 328 11.20 13.11 -1.13
C SER A 328 11.50 14.24 -2.13
N SER A 329 10.47 14.99 -2.55
CA SER A 329 10.65 16.17 -3.41
C SER A 329 11.41 17.30 -2.71
N MET A 330 11.12 17.54 -1.43
CA MET A 330 11.80 18.57 -0.64
C MET A 330 13.26 18.20 -0.37
N ASP A 331 13.55 16.94 -0.04
CA ASP A 331 14.92 16.47 0.22
C ASP A 331 15.82 16.58 -1.01
N ALA A 332 15.24 16.60 -2.22
CA ALA A 332 15.97 16.87 -3.45
C ALA A 332 16.45 18.34 -3.55
N LEU A 333 15.76 19.28 -2.91
CA LEU A 333 16.17 20.69 -2.82
C LEU A 333 17.23 20.83 -1.72
N GLY A 334 18.48 21.09 -2.10
CA GLY A 334 19.58 21.25 -1.15
C GLY A 334 19.38 22.43 -0.18
N PRO A 335 19.87 22.34 1.07
CA PRO A 335 19.68 23.38 2.10
C PRO A 335 20.24 24.75 1.71
N ARG A 336 21.21 24.79 0.79
CA ARG A 336 21.82 26.04 0.29
C ARG A 336 20.82 26.97 -0.41
N MET A 337 19.77 26.43 -1.02
CA MET A 337 18.73 27.27 -1.65
C MET A 337 17.94 28.05 -0.59
N ASP A 338 17.67 27.43 0.56
CA ASP A 338 16.95 28.06 1.66
C ASP A 338 17.76 29.16 2.33
N GLU A 339 19.07 28.94 2.45
CA GLU A 339 20.04 29.88 2.98
C GLU A 339 20.20 31.09 2.04
N ALA A 340 20.37 30.87 0.74
CA ALA A 340 20.46 31.94 -0.26
C ALA A 340 19.20 32.81 -0.29
N ALA A 341 18.02 32.18 -0.29
CA ALA A 341 16.75 32.89 -0.26
C ALA A 341 16.57 33.70 1.05
N LYS A 342 16.98 33.14 2.18
CA LYS A 342 16.96 33.84 3.47
C LYS A 342 17.89 35.05 3.47
N SER A 343 19.09 34.94 2.89
CA SER A 343 20.04 36.05 2.76
C SER A 343 19.53 37.17 1.84
N LEU A 344 18.70 36.84 0.84
CA LEU A 344 17.99 37.82 -0.01
C LEU A 344 16.72 38.40 0.65
N GLY A 345 16.49 38.16 1.93
CA GLY A 345 15.35 38.69 2.69
C GLY A 345 14.03 37.96 2.42
N ALA A 346 14.04 36.78 1.81
CA ALA A 346 12.82 36.01 1.59
C ALA A 346 12.30 35.41 2.92
N GLY A 347 11.13 35.88 3.37
CA GLY A 347 10.43 35.33 4.53
C GLY A 347 9.97 33.87 4.32
N ILE A 348 9.47 33.25 5.40
CA ILE A 348 9.06 31.84 5.42
C ILE A 348 8.03 31.52 4.33
N TRP A 349 6.99 32.34 4.18
CA TRP A 349 5.95 32.11 3.18
C TRP A 349 6.43 32.36 1.75
N ARG A 350 7.28 33.37 1.54
CA ARG A 350 7.85 33.66 0.21
C ARG A 350 8.72 32.50 -0.27
N ARG A 351 9.52 31.90 0.60
CA ARG A 351 10.33 30.72 0.27
C ARG A 351 9.44 29.52 -0.09
N LEU A 352 8.34 29.31 0.62
CA LEU A 352 7.39 28.23 0.31
C LEU A 352 6.82 28.38 -1.11
N PHE A 353 6.24 29.53 -1.45
CA PHE A 353 5.54 29.72 -2.72
C PHE A 353 6.45 29.96 -3.93
N VAL A 354 7.69 30.41 -3.73
CA VAL A 354 8.61 30.74 -4.84
C VAL A 354 9.60 29.61 -5.12
N ILE A 355 9.96 28.81 -4.12
CA ILE A 355 11.05 27.83 -4.23
C ILE A 355 10.57 26.39 -4.02
N HIS A 356 9.66 26.16 -3.07
CA HIS A 356 9.32 24.80 -2.64
C HIS A 356 8.05 24.23 -3.29
N ILE A 357 7.09 25.09 -3.64
CA ILE A 357 5.86 24.68 -4.34
C ILE A 357 6.09 24.54 -5.85
N PRO A 358 6.69 25.53 -6.55
CA PRO A 358 7.08 25.37 -7.95
C PRO A 358 8.23 24.37 -8.08
#